data_AF-A0A535JYX1-F1
#
_entry.id   AF-A0A535JYX1-F1
#
_cell.length_a   1.000
_cell.length_b   1.000
_cell.length_c   1.000
_cell.angle_alpha   90.00
_cell.angle_beta   90.00
_cell.angle_gamma   90.00
#
_symmetry.space_group_name_H-M   'P 1'
#
loop_
_entity.id
_entity.type
_entity.pdbx_description
1 polymer ?
#
loop_
_entity_poly.entity_id
_entity_poly.type
_entity_poly.pdbx_seq_one_letter_code
_entity_poly.pdbx_strand_id
1 'polypeptide(L)'
;MAFAPKQSVVLMYGGLIPDRAEGYPGSDTWAWDGADWSDVTPAATGPGPRDGAAMVTAGDGVLLFGGRVGNVSYFSDAFSWDGRNWSRVDRGPTPAGRAYAAVAWSPADAVLFVFGGTGLRSGAGPGAKGAPLSDGWELKEGSWSEINMSGPPALTLGNALWTPKTSFEVLHGLSCPKVNREIWAWDSIKWTSMGEEAGVFGRWGAVMAQDDDGEQLTFGGSEIAEC
;
A
#
# COMPACT_ATOMS: atom_id res chain seq x y z
N MET A 1 -2.50 -7.73 2.51
CA MET A 1 -1.97 -8.89 3.26
C MET A 1 -0.48 -8.71 3.41
N ALA A 2 0.12 -9.26 4.47
CA ALA A 2 1.58 -9.30 4.64
C ALA A 2 1.97 -10.51 5.50
N PHE A 3 3.19 -11.01 5.31
CA PHE A 3 3.73 -12.07 6.17
C PHE A 3 4.20 -11.46 7.50
N ALA A 4 3.83 -12.07 8.61
CA ALA A 4 4.24 -11.69 9.96
C ALA A 4 5.32 -12.68 10.45
N PRO A 5 6.62 -12.37 10.33
CA PRO A 5 7.68 -13.37 10.48
C PRO A 5 7.73 -13.97 11.87
N LYS A 6 7.57 -13.13 12.91
CA LYS A 6 7.61 -13.55 14.31
C LYS A 6 6.52 -14.56 14.67
N GLN A 7 5.36 -14.47 14.03
CA GLN A 7 4.24 -15.39 14.23
C GLN A 7 4.22 -16.51 13.19
N SER A 8 4.98 -16.37 12.10
CA SER A 8 4.98 -17.29 10.95
C SER A 8 3.59 -17.46 10.33
N VAL A 9 2.86 -16.35 10.18
CA VAL A 9 1.50 -16.32 9.59
C VAL A 9 1.40 -15.28 8.49
N VAL A 10 0.47 -15.47 7.55
CA VAL A 10 0.04 -14.39 6.64
C VAL A 10 -1.14 -13.66 7.27
N LEU A 11 -1.01 -12.34 7.44
CA LEU A 11 -2.07 -11.49 7.96
C LEU A 11 -2.89 -10.84 6.85
N MET A 12 -4.19 -10.81 7.05
CA MET A 12 -5.18 -10.07 6.27
C MET A 12 -5.95 -9.13 7.19
N TYR A 13 -6.26 -7.93 6.70
CA TYR A 13 -7.03 -6.93 7.45
C TYR A 13 -8.08 -6.28 6.57
N GLY A 14 -9.31 -6.21 7.08
CA GLY A 14 -10.43 -5.47 6.47
C GLY A 14 -10.77 -5.94 5.06
N GLY A 15 -10.96 -4.98 4.15
CA GLY A 15 -11.46 -5.25 2.79
C GLY A 15 -12.96 -4.96 2.65
N LEU A 16 -13.49 -5.06 1.43
CA LEU A 16 -14.89 -4.78 1.14
C LEU A 16 -15.72 -6.05 1.33
N ILE A 17 -16.71 -6.02 2.23
CA ILE A 17 -17.66 -7.11 2.44
C ILE A 17 -18.89 -6.85 1.56
N PRO A 18 -19.16 -7.67 0.54
CA PRO A 18 -20.31 -7.51 -0.35
C PRO A 18 -21.58 -8.11 0.29
N ASP A 19 -22.02 -7.59 1.44
CA ASP A 19 -23.23 -8.08 2.12
C ASP A 19 -24.51 -7.25 1.84
N ARG A 20 -24.39 -6.11 1.13
CA ARG A 20 -25.50 -5.21 0.73
C ARG A 20 -25.24 -4.53 -0.62
N ALA A 21 -26.23 -3.76 -1.10
CA ALA A 21 -26.20 -3.03 -2.38
C ALA A 21 -24.97 -2.12 -2.57
N GLU A 22 -24.37 -1.67 -1.46
CA GLU A 22 -23.04 -1.09 -1.41
C GLU A 22 -22.27 -1.89 -0.35
N GLY A 23 -21.15 -2.51 -0.72
CA GLY A 23 -20.35 -3.29 0.24
C GLY A 23 -19.86 -2.42 1.41
N TYR A 24 -19.72 -3.00 2.59
CA TYR A 24 -19.23 -2.31 3.78
C TYR A 24 -17.77 -2.72 4.06
N PRO A 25 -16.85 -1.76 4.35
CA PRO A 25 -15.50 -2.13 4.74
C PRO A 25 -15.47 -2.92 6.04
N GLY A 26 -14.68 -4.00 6.10
CA GLY A 26 -14.40 -4.76 7.31
C GLY A 26 -13.27 -4.12 8.13
N SER A 27 -13.15 -4.56 9.38
CA SER A 27 -12.06 -4.24 10.32
C SER A 27 -11.50 -5.49 11.01
N ASP A 28 -11.89 -6.66 10.52
CA ASP A 28 -11.45 -7.96 10.98
C ASP A 28 -9.99 -8.20 10.61
N THR A 29 -9.30 -8.94 11.47
CA THR A 29 -7.92 -9.38 11.25
C THR A 29 -7.91 -10.90 11.20
N TRP A 30 -7.46 -11.46 10.08
CA TRP A 30 -7.35 -12.90 9.89
C TRP A 30 -5.89 -13.31 9.74
N ALA A 31 -5.52 -14.44 10.35
CA ALA A 31 -4.19 -15.04 10.26
C ALA A 31 -4.27 -16.44 9.63
N TRP A 32 -3.46 -16.65 8.60
CA TRP A 32 -3.25 -17.96 7.97
C TRP A 32 -1.94 -18.57 8.44
N ASP A 33 -1.99 -19.76 9.03
CA ASP A 33 -0.83 -20.46 9.59
C ASP A 33 -0.13 -21.43 8.62
N GLY A 34 -0.58 -21.47 7.36
CA GLY A 34 -0.13 -22.45 6.37
C GLY A 34 -1.14 -23.56 6.12
N ALA A 35 -2.14 -23.75 6.99
CA ALA A 35 -3.14 -24.80 6.90
C ALA A 35 -4.59 -24.32 7.10
N ASP A 36 -4.82 -23.36 8.00
CA ASP A 36 -6.16 -22.81 8.24
C ASP A 36 -6.15 -21.31 8.55
N TRP A 37 -7.32 -20.68 8.36
CA TRP A 37 -7.57 -19.29 8.71
C TRP A 37 -8.13 -19.20 10.13
N SER A 38 -7.60 -18.27 10.91
CA SER A 38 -8.09 -17.94 12.24
C SER A 38 -8.42 -16.46 12.36
N ASP A 39 -9.57 -16.15 12.97
CA ASP A 39 -9.92 -14.78 13.34
C ASP A 39 -9.10 -14.38 14.56
N VAL A 40 -8.23 -13.38 14.37
CA VAL A 40 -7.35 -12.81 15.40
C VAL A 40 -7.70 -11.35 15.67
N THR A 41 -8.93 -10.93 15.35
CA THR A 41 -9.41 -9.56 15.57
C THR A 41 -9.27 -9.17 17.05
N PRO A 42 -8.53 -8.09 17.37
CA PRO A 42 -8.37 -7.65 18.76
C PRO A 42 -9.70 -7.19 19.35
N ALA A 43 -9.90 -7.43 20.65
CA ALA A 43 -11.05 -6.90 21.39
C ALA A 43 -10.97 -5.39 21.69
N ALA A 44 -9.78 -4.79 21.54
CA ALA A 44 -9.53 -3.36 21.75
C ALA A 44 -9.68 -2.54 20.46
N THR A 45 -9.33 -1.26 20.49
CA THR A 45 -9.34 -0.39 19.30
C THR A 45 -8.24 -0.77 18.31
N GLY A 46 -8.57 -0.81 17.02
CA GLY A 46 -7.62 -1.00 15.92
C GLY A 46 -7.75 0.09 14.84
N PRO A 47 -7.26 -0.15 13.61
CA PRO A 47 -7.38 0.78 12.50
C PRO A 47 -8.84 1.12 12.12
N GLY A 48 -9.81 0.31 12.56
CA GLY A 48 -11.20 0.48 12.18
C GLY A 48 -11.47 0.08 10.72
N PRO A 49 -12.72 0.18 10.26
CA PRO A 49 -13.14 -0.35 8.97
C PRO A 49 -12.47 0.34 7.79
N ARG A 50 -11.89 -0.43 6.86
CA ARG A 50 -11.24 0.13 5.66
C ARG A 50 -11.05 -0.90 4.55
N ASP A 51 -11.28 -0.46 3.31
CA ASP A 51 -10.81 -1.14 2.11
C ASP A 51 -9.59 -0.40 1.51
N GLY A 52 -8.83 -1.12 0.68
CA GLY A 52 -7.66 -0.54 0.00
C GLY A 52 -6.53 -0.07 0.91
N ALA A 53 -6.51 -0.50 2.17
CA ALA A 53 -5.34 -0.35 3.03
C ALA A 53 -4.19 -1.22 2.49
N ALA A 54 -2.96 -0.71 2.58
CA ALA A 54 -1.77 -1.44 2.16
C ALA A 54 -1.08 -2.04 3.39
N MET A 55 -0.51 -3.24 3.25
CA MET A 55 0.23 -3.90 4.33
C MET A 55 1.60 -4.33 3.82
N VAL A 56 2.62 -4.24 4.67
CA VAL A 56 3.98 -4.67 4.36
C VAL A 56 4.62 -5.35 5.56
N THR A 57 5.45 -6.34 5.30
CA THR A 57 6.33 -6.94 6.30
C THR A 57 7.45 -5.95 6.64
N ALA A 58 7.62 -5.62 7.92
CA ALA A 58 8.56 -4.62 8.39
C ALA A 58 9.40 -5.18 9.54
N GLY A 59 10.60 -5.66 9.21
CA GLY A 59 11.43 -6.42 10.14
C GLY A 59 10.69 -7.66 10.64
N ASP A 60 10.59 -7.82 11.96
CA ASP A 60 9.89 -8.94 12.59
C ASP A 60 8.36 -8.77 12.66
N GLY A 61 7.81 -7.67 12.13
CA GLY A 61 6.41 -7.29 12.26
C GLY A 61 5.71 -6.97 10.94
N VAL A 62 4.51 -6.40 11.07
CA VAL A 62 3.70 -5.95 9.93
C VAL A 62 3.26 -4.52 10.16
N LEU A 63 3.36 -3.70 9.11
CA LEU A 63 2.77 -2.36 9.05
C LEU A 63 1.53 -2.37 8.16
N LEU A 64 0.53 -1.58 8.54
CA LEU A 64 -0.65 -1.24 7.76
C LEU A 64 -0.68 0.26 7.56
N PHE A 65 -1.00 0.71 6.34
CA PHE A 65 -1.12 2.14 6.03
C PHE A 65 -2.39 2.45 5.23
N GLY A 66 -3.03 3.56 5.60
CA GLY A 66 -4.10 4.19 4.83
C GLY A 66 -5.32 3.31 4.62
N GLY A 67 -5.96 3.45 3.45
CA GLY A 67 -7.25 2.85 3.13
C GLY A 67 -8.37 3.89 3.19
N ARG A 68 -9.61 3.44 3.02
CA ARG A 68 -10.78 4.34 3.00
C ARG A 68 -12.05 3.67 3.51
N VAL A 69 -13.06 4.50 3.77
CA VAL A 69 -14.46 4.09 3.89
C VAL A 69 -15.24 4.74 2.77
N GLY A 70 -15.58 3.94 1.75
CA GLY A 70 -16.23 4.42 0.54
C GLY A 70 -15.44 5.55 -0.14
N ASN A 71 -16.12 6.38 -0.91
CA ASN A 71 -15.50 7.51 -1.61
C ASN A 71 -15.46 8.81 -0.79
N VAL A 72 -15.66 8.73 0.54
CA VAL A 72 -15.88 9.91 1.40
C VAL A 72 -14.80 10.12 2.46
N SER A 73 -14.17 9.05 2.94
CA SER A 73 -13.16 9.14 4.00
C SER A 73 -11.94 8.33 3.63
N TYR A 74 -10.79 8.97 3.55
CA TYR A 74 -9.51 8.36 3.23
C TYR A 74 -8.57 8.56 4.41
N PHE A 75 -7.83 7.52 4.78
CA PHE A 75 -6.96 7.53 5.94
C PHE A 75 -5.49 7.70 5.53
N SER A 76 -4.69 8.28 6.42
CA SER A 76 -3.25 8.51 6.28
C SER A 76 -2.45 7.98 7.46
N ASP A 77 -3.10 7.21 8.33
CA ASP A 77 -2.53 6.62 9.53
C ASP A 77 -1.73 5.35 9.20
N ALA A 78 -0.74 5.08 10.06
CA ALA A 78 0.05 3.85 10.01
C ALA A 78 -0.07 3.09 11.33
N PHE A 79 -0.23 1.78 11.24
CA PHE A 79 -0.32 0.88 12.39
C PHE A 79 0.69 -0.25 12.31
N SER A 80 1.19 -0.70 13.45
CA SER A 80 1.95 -1.94 13.58
C SER A 80 1.14 -3.03 14.27
N TRP A 81 1.34 -4.28 13.84
CA TRP A 81 0.83 -5.47 14.50
C TRP A 81 1.90 -6.12 15.39
N ASP A 82 1.59 -6.37 16.67
CA ASP A 82 2.52 -7.01 17.62
C ASP A 82 2.35 -8.54 17.75
N GLY A 83 1.40 -9.12 17.00
CA GLY A 83 0.96 -10.51 17.16
C GLY A 83 -0.43 -10.65 17.78
N ARG A 84 -0.95 -9.59 18.39
CA ARG A 84 -2.22 -9.60 19.11
C ARG A 84 -3.01 -8.31 19.01
N ASN A 85 -2.36 -7.15 18.90
CA ASN A 85 -3.00 -5.84 18.85
C ASN A 85 -2.38 -4.97 17.75
N TRP A 86 -3.22 -4.07 17.24
CA TRP A 86 -2.79 -2.98 16.38
C TRP A 86 -2.46 -1.76 17.23
N SER A 87 -1.33 -1.12 16.96
CA SER A 87 -0.93 0.14 17.59
C SER A 87 -0.58 1.17 16.52
N ARG A 88 -1.07 2.40 16.66
CA ARG A 88 -0.72 3.48 15.74
C ARG A 88 0.75 3.86 15.93
N VAL A 89 1.49 3.98 14.82
CA VAL A 89 2.94 4.24 14.85
C VAL A 89 3.33 5.60 14.27
N ASP A 90 2.46 6.25 13.50
CA ASP A 90 2.71 7.57 12.95
C ASP A 90 2.31 8.71 13.89
N ARG A 91 2.94 9.86 13.67
CA ARG A 91 2.69 11.14 14.33
C ARG A 91 2.62 12.23 13.25
N GLY A 92 1.84 13.27 13.51
CA GLY A 92 1.67 14.37 12.57
C GLY A 92 2.94 15.20 12.35
N PRO A 93 3.08 15.90 11.20
CA PRO A 93 2.13 15.94 10.07
C PRO A 93 2.04 14.61 9.31
N THR A 94 0.95 14.38 8.59
CA THR A 94 0.70 13.12 7.84
C THR A 94 0.48 13.41 6.35
N PRO A 95 0.74 12.44 5.45
CA PRO A 95 0.32 12.55 4.05
C PRO A 95 -1.20 12.80 3.94
N ALA A 96 -1.64 13.25 2.76
CA ALA A 96 -3.06 13.21 2.42
C ALA A 96 -3.59 11.75 2.52
N GLY A 97 -4.80 11.59 3.04
CA GLY A 97 -5.43 10.28 3.16
C GLY A 97 -5.61 9.60 1.79
N ARG A 98 -5.31 8.29 1.72
CA ARG A 98 -5.27 7.54 0.46
C ARG A 98 -5.56 6.06 0.65
N ALA A 99 -6.15 5.45 -0.38
CA ALA A 99 -6.29 3.99 -0.54
C ALA A 99 -5.46 3.51 -1.74
N TYR A 100 -5.16 2.22 -1.80
CA TYR A 100 -4.44 1.58 -2.90
C TYR A 100 -3.09 2.23 -3.24
N ALA A 101 -2.43 2.77 -2.21
CA ALA A 101 -1.08 3.31 -2.34
C ALA A 101 -0.08 2.17 -2.55
N ALA A 102 0.97 2.46 -3.31
CA ALA A 102 2.13 1.61 -3.39
C ALA A 102 2.95 1.78 -2.10
N VAL A 103 3.27 0.69 -1.40
CA VAL A 103 4.03 0.73 -0.14
C VAL A 103 5.17 -0.29 -0.14
N ALA A 104 6.28 0.08 0.49
CA ALA A 104 7.45 -0.79 0.63
C ALA A 104 8.19 -0.50 1.94
N TRP A 105 8.93 -1.49 2.45
CA TRP A 105 9.75 -1.35 3.66
C TRP A 105 11.24 -1.41 3.29
N SER A 106 12.02 -0.41 3.72
CA SER A 106 13.49 -0.47 3.71
C SER A 106 13.96 -1.07 5.04
N PRO A 107 14.49 -2.32 5.07
CA PRO A 107 15.11 -2.87 6.26
C PRO A 107 16.44 -2.18 6.60
N ALA A 108 17.12 -1.60 5.61
CA ALA A 108 18.39 -0.90 5.83
C ALA A 108 18.20 0.40 6.62
N ASP A 109 17.12 1.13 6.36
CA ASP A 109 16.87 2.45 6.94
C ASP A 109 15.77 2.46 8.00
N ALA A 110 15.05 1.34 8.15
CA ALA A 110 13.83 1.20 8.93
C ALA A 110 12.76 2.23 8.52
N VAL A 111 12.49 2.32 7.21
CA VAL A 111 11.58 3.30 6.60
C VAL A 111 10.42 2.60 5.89
N LEU A 112 9.20 3.06 6.19
CA LEU A 112 8.04 2.77 5.35
C LEU A 112 7.92 3.84 4.27
N PHE A 113 8.04 3.40 3.02
CA PHE A 113 7.83 4.22 1.84
C PHE A 113 6.38 4.10 1.36
N VAL A 114 5.79 5.22 0.94
CA VAL A 114 4.44 5.32 0.39
C VAL A 114 4.48 6.18 -0.87
N PHE A 115 3.84 5.73 -1.95
CA PHE A 115 3.67 6.54 -3.15
C PHE A 115 2.26 6.43 -3.73
N GLY A 116 1.76 7.56 -4.23
CA GLY A 116 0.54 7.63 -5.01
C GLY A 116 -0.69 7.13 -4.25
N GLY A 117 -1.48 6.27 -4.88
CA GLY A 117 -2.78 5.82 -4.40
C GLY A 117 -3.93 6.72 -4.85
N THR A 118 -5.14 6.38 -4.40
CA THR A 118 -6.35 7.17 -4.62
C THR A 118 -6.67 7.99 -3.38
N GLY A 119 -6.68 9.32 -3.52
CA GLY A 119 -7.10 10.26 -2.48
C GLY A 119 -8.51 10.82 -2.70
N LEU A 120 -8.96 11.61 -1.74
CA LEU A 120 -10.25 12.30 -1.80
C LEU A 120 -10.25 13.36 -2.92
N ARG A 121 -11.28 13.35 -3.77
CA ARG A 121 -11.50 14.38 -4.78
C ARG A 121 -12.49 15.44 -4.26
N SER A 122 -11.99 16.39 -3.47
CA SER A 122 -12.80 17.47 -2.91
C SER A 122 -13.48 18.28 -4.01
N GLY A 123 -14.82 18.38 -3.98
CA GLY A 123 -15.61 19.19 -4.92
C GLY A 123 -16.27 18.42 -6.07
N ALA A 124 -16.05 17.10 -6.20
CA ALA A 124 -16.69 16.28 -7.23
C ALA A 124 -18.13 15.83 -6.87
N GLY A 125 -18.62 16.19 -5.67
CA GLY A 125 -19.91 15.77 -5.14
C GLY A 125 -19.91 14.39 -4.47
N PRO A 126 -21.00 14.00 -3.79
CA PRO A 126 -21.12 12.69 -3.14
C PRO A 126 -20.98 11.53 -4.14
N GLY A 127 -20.29 10.46 -3.72
CA GLY A 127 -20.14 9.23 -4.51
C GLY A 127 -19.08 9.27 -5.62
N ALA A 128 -18.49 10.43 -5.92
CA ALA A 128 -17.45 10.55 -6.94
C ALA A 128 -16.23 9.68 -6.63
N LYS A 129 -15.70 8.98 -7.64
CA LYS A 129 -14.44 8.25 -7.52
C LYS A 129 -13.33 9.21 -7.08
N GLY A 130 -12.44 8.74 -6.21
CA GLY A 130 -11.26 9.49 -5.80
C GLY A 130 -10.29 9.79 -6.95
N ALA A 131 -9.24 10.56 -6.68
CA ALA A 131 -8.23 10.94 -7.67
C ALA A 131 -6.90 10.24 -7.41
N PRO A 132 -6.19 9.75 -8.45
CA PRO A 132 -4.80 9.31 -8.31
C PRO A 132 -3.91 10.42 -7.75
N LEU A 133 -2.98 10.06 -6.88
CA LEU A 133 -1.97 10.93 -6.30
C LEU A 133 -0.59 10.63 -6.89
N SER A 134 0.33 11.59 -6.85
CA SER A 134 1.71 11.48 -7.37
C SER A 134 2.78 11.80 -6.33
N ASP A 135 2.40 12.04 -5.09
CA ASP A 135 3.30 12.37 -3.99
C ASP A 135 3.87 11.10 -3.35
N GLY A 136 5.11 11.23 -2.86
CA GLY A 136 5.84 10.20 -2.13
C GLY A 136 6.12 10.62 -0.70
N TRP A 137 6.10 9.67 0.22
CA TRP A 137 6.32 9.91 1.65
C TRP A 137 7.14 8.78 2.28
N GLU A 138 7.97 9.15 3.24
CA GLU A 138 8.74 8.23 4.06
C GLU A 138 8.33 8.40 5.53
N LEU A 139 8.01 7.29 6.21
CA LEU A 139 7.78 7.24 7.65
C LEU A 139 9.00 6.61 8.31
N LYS A 140 9.70 7.41 9.13
CA LYS A 140 10.84 6.98 9.93
C LYS A 140 10.63 7.36 11.39
N GLU A 141 10.77 6.39 12.30
CA GLU A 141 10.62 6.61 13.75
C GLU A 141 9.31 7.32 14.15
N GLY A 142 8.24 7.07 13.40
CA GLY A 142 6.92 7.67 13.61
C GLY A 142 6.73 9.07 13.03
N SER A 143 7.71 9.63 12.33
CA SER A 143 7.60 10.93 11.67
C SER A 143 7.59 10.79 10.15
N TRP A 144 6.61 11.45 9.53
CA TRP A 144 6.49 11.52 8.07
C TRP A 144 7.34 12.64 7.48
N SER A 145 7.99 12.36 6.35
CA SER A 145 8.64 13.33 5.48
C SER A 145 8.17 13.18 4.05
N GLU A 146 7.80 14.29 3.42
CA GLU A 146 7.41 14.33 2.01
C GLU A 146 8.63 14.29 1.09
N ILE A 147 8.55 13.47 0.04
CA ILE A 147 9.53 13.43 -1.04
C ILE A 147 9.21 14.55 -2.02
N ASN A 148 9.81 15.72 -1.78
CA ASN A 148 9.61 16.94 -2.57
C ASN A 148 10.45 16.97 -3.86
N MET A 149 10.42 15.89 -4.63
CA MET A 149 11.16 15.74 -5.89
C MET A 149 10.23 15.33 -7.02
N SER A 150 10.41 15.92 -8.20
CA SER A 150 9.71 15.47 -9.41
C SER A 150 10.03 14.01 -9.69
N GLY A 151 9.01 13.19 -9.86
CA GLY A 151 9.15 11.75 -10.02
C GLY A 151 8.03 11.16 -10.87
N PRO A 152 7.58 9.94 -10.54
CA PRO A 152 6.56 9.23 -11.30
C PRO A 152 5.27 10.05 -11.44
N PRO A 153 4.48 9.82 -12.50
CA PRO A 153 3.16 10.40 -12.62
C PRO A 153 2.21 9.88 -11.52
N ALA A 154 1.04 10.51 -11.40
CA ALA A 154 0.03 10.05 -10.46
C ALA A 154 -0.39 8.61 -10.77
N LEU A 155 -0.48 7.75 -9.75
CA LEU A 155 -0.83 6.35 -9.93
C LEU A 155 -1.69 5.86 -8.77
N THR A 156 -2.61 4.94 -9.04
CA THR A 156 -3.31 4.14 -8.02
C THR A 156 -3.19 2.66 -8.32
N LEU A 157 -3.42 1.78 -7.34
CA LEU A 157 -3.38 0.32 -7.52
C LEU A 157 -2.05 -0.15 -8.10
N GLY A 158 -0.98 0.59 -7.82
CA GLY A 158 0.39 0.20 -8.15
C GLY A 158 1.06 -0.48 -7.00
N ASN A 159 2.29 -0.89 -7.24
CA ASN A 159 3.09 -1.64 -6.29
C ASN A 159 4.40 -0.91 -6.06
N ALA A 160 4.94 -1.07 -4.85
CA ALA A 160 6.30 -0.67 -4.55
C ALA A 160 7.02 -1.85 -3.93
N LEU A 161 8.32 -1.88 -4.11
CA LEU A 161 9.21 -2.83 -3.46
C LEU A 161 10.50 -2.11 -3.09
N TRP A 162 11.28 -2.73 -2.21
CA TRP A 162 12.59 -2.23 -1.85
C TRP A 162 13.67 -3.18 -2.38
N THR A 163 14.76 -2.66 -2.92
CA THR A 163 15.94 -3.48 -3.23
C THR A 163 17.20 -2.84 -2.66
N PRO A 164 18.21 -3.64 -2.27
CA PRO A 164 19.50 -3.09 -1.86
C PRO A 164 20.21 -2.24 -2.93
N LYS A 165 19.84 -2.39 -4.21
CA LYS A 165 20.49 -1.71 -5.35
C LYS A 165 19.86 -0.36 -5.68
N THR A 166 18.55 -0.26 -5.55
CA THR A 166 17.74 0.87 -6.04
C THR A 166 16.97 1.59 -4.93
N SER A 167 17.11 1.13 -3.69
CA SER A 167 16.29 1.53 -2.54
C SER A 167 14.82 1.25 -2.84
N PHE A 168 14.01 2.19 -3.27
CA PHE A 168 12.59 1.92 -3.55
C PHE A 168 12.28 1.93 -5.04
N GLU A 169 11.55 0.93 -5.51
CA GLU A 169 11.03 0.89 -6.88
C GLU A 169 9.51 1.00 -6.84
N VAL A 170 8.97 1.91 -7.66
CA VAL A 170 7.54 2.05 -7.91
C VAL A 170 7.25 1.50 -9.30
N LEU A 171 6.39 0.51 -9.36
CA LEU A 171 6.07 -0.21 -10.59
C LEU A 171 4.58 -0.23 -10.85
N HIS A 172 4.25 -0.09 -12.13
CA HIS A 172 2.92 -0.35 -12.67
C HIS A 172 1.83 0.50 -11.99
N GLY A 173 0.55 0.14 -12.14
CA GLY A 173 -0.60 0.86 -11.60
C GLY A 173 -1.42 1.59 -12.66
N LEU A 174 -2.48 2.25 -12.22
CA LEU A 174 -3.48 2.86 -13.09
C LEU A 174 -3.43 4.38 -12.99
N SER A 175 -3.32 5.03 -14.14
CA SER A 175 -3.52 6.47 -14.31
C SER A 175 -4.45 6.70 -15.50
N CYS A 176 -5.76 6.66 -15.24
CA CYS A 176 -6.79 6.75 -16.28
C CYS A 176 -6.50 7.87 -17.30
N PRO A 177 -6.61 7.60 -18.61
CA PRO A 177 -7.16 6.38 -19.22
C PRO A 177 -6.11 5.30 -19.53
N LYS A 178 -4.89 5.38 -18.96
CA LYS A 178 -3.79 4.48 -19.28
C LYS A 178 -3.35 3.65 -18.08
N VAL A 179 -2.91 2.44 -18.34
CA VAL A 179 -2.13 1.68 -17.38
C VAL A 179 -0.69 2.19 -17.42
N ASN A 180 -0.10 2.46 -16.25
CA ASN A 180 1.30 2.85 -16.14
C ASN A 180 2.20 1.65 -16.47
N ARG A 181 3.21 1.91 -17.29
CA ARG A 181 4.21 0.91 -17.71
C ARG A 181 5.62 1.27 -17.24
N GLU A 182 5.82 2.49 -16.79
CA GLU A 182 7.13 2.96 -16.37
C GLU A 182 7.45 2.50 -14.95
N ILE A 183 8.70 2.08 -14.78
CA ILE A 183 9.31 1.78 -13.50
C ILE A 183 10.15 2.99 -13.09
N TRP A 184 10.01 3.37 -11.83
CA TRP A 184 10.74 4.47 -11.24
C TRP A 184 11.45 4.01 -9.97
N ALA A 185 12.73 4.35 -9.85
CA ALA A 185 13.53 4.09 -8.66
C ALA A 185 13.75 5.39 -7.87
N TRP A 186 13.64 5.31 -6.54
CA TRP A 186 13.94 6.37 -5.59
C TRP A 186 15.10 5.94 -4.69
N ASP A 187 16.25 6.61 -4.82
CA ASP A 187 17.50 6.30 -4.11
C ASP A 187 17.71 7.18 -2.85
N SER A 188 16.63 7.75 -2.30
CA SER A 188 16.64 8.76 -1.22
C SER A 188 17.22 10.14 -1.61
N ILE A 189 17.70 10.32 -2.85
CA ILE A 189 18.22 11.59 -3.36
C ILE A 189 17.42 12.06 -4.57
N LYS A 190 17.11 11.15 -5.50
CA LYS A 190 16.42 11.47 -6.75
C LYS A 190 15.55 10.31 -7.23
N TRP A 191 14.58 10.69 -8.06
CA TRP A 191 13.84 9.77 -8.89
C TRP A 191 14.61 9.48 -10.18
N THR A 192 14.67 8.20 -10.55
CA THR A 192 15.24 7.75 -11.82
C THR A 192 14.20 6.91 -12.55
N SER A 193 13.82 7.31 -13.76
CA SER A 193 13.03 6.46 -14.64
C SER A 193 13.90 5.32 -15.16
N MET A 194 13.46 4.09 -14.93
CA MET A 194 14.14 2.87 -15.36
C MET A 194 13.59 2.34 -16.69
N GLY A 195 12.61 3.04 -17.29
CA GLY A 195 11.91 2.61 -18.49
C GLY A 195 10.82 1.58 -18.20
N GLU A 196 10.57 0.69 -19.16
CA GLU A 196 9.62 -0.41 -19.01
C GLU A 196 10.37 -1.74 -18.83
N GLU A 197 9.81 -2.67 -18.05
CA GLU A 197 10.37 -4.02 -17.92
C GLU A 197 10.06 -4.87 -19.16
N ALA A 198 11.10 -5.48 -19.73
CA ALA A 198 10.96 -6.29 -20.93
C ALA A 198 10.15 -7.57 -20.63
N GLY A 199 9.00 -7.73 -21.27
CA GLY A 199 8.15 -8.92 -21.13
C GLY A 199 7.09 -8.82 -20.03
N VAL A 200 7.09 -7.76 -19.22
CA VAL A 200 6.03 -7.47 -18.25
C VAL A 200 5.21 -6.28 -18.77
N PHE A 201 3.98 -6.55 -19.19
CA PHE A 201 3.06 -5.49 -19.57
C PHE A 201 2.57 -4.73 -18.34
N GLY A 202 2.38 -3.42 -18.50
CA GLY A 202 1.83 -2.58 -17.44
C GLY A 202 0.47 -3.08 -17.00
N ARG A 203 0.30 -3.19 -15.68
CA ARG A 203 -0.86 -3.78 -15.04
C ARG A 203 -1.24 -3.03 -13.77
N TRP A 204 -2.49 -3.12 -13.34
CA TRP A 204 -2.92 -2.55 -12.06
C TRP A 204 -3.61 -3.61 -11.22
N GLY A 205 -3.55 -3.44 -9.90
CA GLY A 205 -4.09 -4.43 -8.95
C GLY A 205 -3.35 -5.77 -8.98
N ALA A 206 -2.16 -5.82 -9.58
CA ALA A 206 -1.25 -6.95 -9.44
C ALA A 206 -0.70 -6.97 -8.02
N VAL A 207 -0.22 -8.13 -7.58
CA VAL A 207 0.57 -8.28 -6.37
C VAL A 207 2.01 -8.55 -6.74
N MET A 208 2.94 -8.02 -5.94
CA MET A 208 4.35 -8.31 -6.08
C MET A 208 4.88 -8.90 -4.79
N ALA A 209 5.78 -9.88 -4.91
CA ALA A 209 6.54 -10.45 -3.83
C ALA A 209 8.02 -10.45 -4.22
N GLN A 210 8.89 -10.41 -3.23
CA GLN A 210 10.33 -10.43 -3.43
C GLN A 210 10.95 -11.41 -2.45
N ASP A 211 12.02 -12.08 -2.86
CA ASP A 211 12.85 -12.90 -1.98
C ASP A 211 14.06 -12.12 -1.43
N ASP A 212 14.84 -12.78 -0.58
CA ASP A 212 16.01 -12.19 0.08
C ASP A 212 17.17 -11.88 -0.89
N ASP A 213 17.19 -12.53 -2.06
CA ASP A 213 18.18 -12.30 -3.13
C ASP A 213 17.78 -11.11 -4.04
N GLY A 214 16.56 -10.59 -3.83
CA GLY A 214 16.00 -9.46 -4.55
C GLY A 214 15.29 -9.85 -5.84
N GLU A 215 15.06 -11.13 -6.09
CA GLU A 215 14.25 -11.61 -7.22
C GLU A 215 12.78 -11.25 -6.97
N GLN A 216 12.09 -10.82 -8.03
CA GLN A 216 10.74 -10.29 -7.96
C GLN A 216 9.76 -11.22 -8.67
N LEU A 217 8.64 -11.50 -8.02
CA LEU A 217 7.50 -12.19 -8.60
C LEU A 217 6.34 -11.21 -8.71
N THR A 218 5.86 -10.97 -9.93
CA THR A 218 4.61 -10.25 -10.18
C THR A 218 3.51 -11.23 -10.58
N PHE A 219 2.35 -11.16 -9.93
CA PHE A 219 1.22 -12.03 -10.22
C PHE A 219 -0.09 -11.27 -10.38
N GLY A 220 -0.90 -11.70 -11.35
CA GLY A 220 -2.24 -11.19 -11.60
C GLY A 220 -2.28 -9.77 -12.16
N GLY A 221 -3.30 -9.02 -11.75
CA GLY A 221 -3.61 -7.67 -12.23
C GLY A 221 -4.35 -7.63 -13.58
N SER A 222 -4.67 -6.42 -14.03
CA SER A 222 -5.31 -6.16 -15.32
C SER A 222 -4.50 -5.19 -16.17
N GLU A 223 -4.44 -5.46 -17.47
CA GLU A 223 -3.81 -4.60 -18.49
C GLU A 223 -4.84 -3.67 -19.15
N ILE A 224 -6.13 -3.87 -18.87
CA ILE A 224 -7.22 -3.07 -19.43
C ILE A 224 -7.46 -1.89 -18.48
N ALA A 225 -7.38 -0.67 -19.02
CA ALA A 225 -7.75 0.53 -18.29
C ALA A 225 -9.29 0.64 -18.18
N GLU A 226 -9.88 -0.05 -17.21
CA GLU A 226 -11.31 0.08 -16.89
C GLU A 226 -11.52 1.21 -15.88
N CYS A 227 -11.83 2.39 -16.42
CA CYS A 227 -12.19 3.61 -15.69
C CYS A 227 -13.65 3.96 -15.99
#